data_AF-A0A429RJ20-F1
#
_entry.id   AF-A0A429RJ20-F1
#
_cell.length_a   1.000
_cell.length_b   1.000
_cell.length_c   1.000
_cell.angle_alpha   90.00
_cell.angle_beta   90.00
_cell.angle_gamma   90.00
#
_symmetry.space_group_name_H-M   'P 1'
#
loop_
_entity.id
_entity.type
_entity.pdbx_description
1 polymer ?
#
loop_
_entity_poly.entity_id
_entity_poly.type
_entity_poly.pdbx_seq_one_letter_code
_entity_poly.pdbx_strand_id
1 'polypeptide(L)'
;MPENVPTLFSDPDDALKRAPGALGTSVALAMRQEPGPGLVFGVRLAGTADVADTLSKIATLPVQLVVVANTPLEPGTGGGTPTADIVTLANHVKGPFGDGLERMGVAMLGKGDTDASIITGALNSDRMVYVAHKSDEDVAAAVAGTIGGYDPHISLLLKKVGVSSAPFTAQELFTINGSEGESSPPGGQNVNWLVNPALIPGEGVYLGEGYTGASGTTDKKYIDIVRTLDDITYRLKASLIASIGELRISRTGLRALAGEMEAVLEPLRRSEVIDDYLVVVPVLALFDKPQPTPEDLELIAKARRERFAEAMVRITYAGAIHRLTINLTFE
;
A
#
# COMPACT_ATOMS: atom_id res chain seq x y z
N MET A 1 13.17 21.42 -14.28
CA MET A 1 12.44 20.26 -14.86
C MET A 1 11.27 20.70 -15.72
N PRO A 2 10.92 19.94 -16.77
CA PRO A 2 9.67 20.11 -17.52
C PRO A 2 8.44 19.86 -16.63
N GLU A 3 7.36 20.59 -16.90
CA GLU A 3 6.08 20.48 -16.19
C GLU A 3 5.31 19.23 -16.62
N ASN A 4 4.68 18.55 -15.67
CA ASN A 4 3.83 17.37 -15.87
C ASN A 4 4.51 16.21 -16.62
N VAL A 5 5.85 16.18 -16.60
CA VAL A 5 6.66 15.12 -17.20
C VAL A 5 7.38 14.36 -16.08
N PRO A 6 7.10 13.06 -15.93
CA PRO A 6 7.81 12.22 -14.97
C PRO A 6 9.30 12.19 -15.23
N THR A 7 10.07 12.43 -14.18
CA THR A 7 11.52 12.39 -14.25
C THR A 7 12.02 11.41 -13.21
N LEU A 8 12.77 10.41 -13.66
CA LEU A 8 13.43 9.46 -12.76
C LEU A 8 14.63 10.14 -12.08
N PHE A 9 14.75 9.88 -10.78
CA PHE A 9 15.90 10.26 -9.95
C PHE A 9 16.60 9.02 -9.44
N SER A 10 17.93 9.03 -9.53
CA SER A 10 18.81 7.95 -9.07
C SER A 10 19.78 8.40 -7.99
N ASP A 11 19.80 9.70 -7.67
CA ASP A 11 20.70 10.29 -6.68
C ASP A 11 20.01 11.45 -5.93
N PRO A 12 20.10 11.52 -4.58
CA PRO A 12 19.51 12.62 -3.81
C PRO A 12 20.07 14.00 -4.16
N ASP A 13 21.36 14.12 -4.44
CA ASP A 13 21.97 15.42 -4.77
C ASP A 13 21.56 15.91 -6.16
N ASP A 14 21.36 14.99 -7.11
CA ASP A 14 20.76 15.27 -8.42
C ASP A 14 19.33 15.81 -8.29
N ALA A 15 18.52 15.25 -7.38
CA ALA A 15 17.18 15.72 -7.11
C ALA A 15 17.17 17.18 -6.64
N LEU A 16 18.04 17.53 -5.69
CA LEU A 16 18.17 18.91 -5.19
C LEU A 16 18.63 19.89 -6.27
N LYS A 17 19.50 19.46 -7.19
CA LYS A 17 20.02 20.31 -8.29
C LYS A 17 18.99 20.53 -9.40
N ARG A 18 18.29 19.46 -9.84
CA ARG A 18 17.37 19.52 -10.98
C ARG A 18 15.99 20.04 -10.63
N ALA A 19 15.58 19.89 -9.36
CA ALA A 19 14.25 20.21 -8.85
C ALA A 19 14.30 21.13 -7.61
N PRO A 20 14.88 22.34 -7.69
CA PRO A 20 15.00 23.20 -6.51
C PRO A 20 13.64 23.50 -5.86
N GLY A 21 13.62 23.49 -4.52
CA GLY A 21 12.41 23.70 -3.72
C GLY A 21 11.82 22.42 -3.14
N ALA A 22 10.54 22.45 -2.79
CA ALA A 22 9.86 21.36 -2.08
C ALA A 22 9.99 20.01 -2.79
N LEU A 23 9.78 19.96 -4.11
CA LEU A 23 9.85 18.71 -4.88
C LEU A 23 11.22 18.02 -4.75
N GLY A 24 12.32 18.73 -4.98
CA GLY A 24 13.66 18.14 -4.89
C GLY A 24 14.01 17.70 -3.47
N THR A 25 13.60 18.48 -2.47
CA THR A 25 13.79 18.11 -1.06
C THR A 25 13.03 16.82 -0.71
N SER A 26 11.75 16.72 -1.12
CA SER A 26 10.93 15.52 -0.88
C SER A 26 11.47 14.28 -1.60
N VAL A 27 11.87 14.41 -2.86
CA VAL A 27 12.49 13.30 -3.62
C VAL A 27 13.79 12.86 -2.96
N ALA A 28 14.69 13.80 -2.63
CA ALA A 28 15.94 13.49 -1.95
C ALA A 28 15.69 12.81 -0.59
N LEU A 29 14.68 13.25 0.15
CA LEU A 29 14.32 12.68 1.44
C LEU A 29 13.79 11.25 1.30
N ALA A 30 12.92 10.97 0.33
CA ALA A 30 12.44 9.62 0.05
C ALA A 30 13.58 8.66 -0.33
N MET A 31 14.57 9.14 -1.09
CA MET A 31 15.73 8.34 -1.50
C MET A 31 16.74 8.07 -0.38
N ARG A 32 16.76 8.89 0.68
CA ARG A 32 17.68 8.75 1.82
C ARG A 32 17.23 7.76 2.88
N GLN A 33 16.09 7.11 2.69
CA GLN A 33 15.60 6.12 3.64
C GLN A 33 16.44 4.84 3.57
N GLU A 34 16.49 4.09 4.66
CA GLU A 34 17.29 2.88 4.79
C GLU A 34 16.45 1.73 5.38
N PRO A 35 16.16 0.67 4.60
CA PRO A 35 16.37 0.55 3.15
C PRO A 35 15.59 1.61 2.36
N GLY A 36 16.13 2.03 1.23
CA GLY A 36 15.54 3.04 0.35
C GLY A 36 14.71 2.43 -0.79
N PRO A 37 13.83 3.20 -1.43
CA PRO A 37 13.01 2.73 -2.54
C PRO A 37 13.88 2.44 -3.78
N GLY A 38 13.47 1.45 -4.58
CA GLY A 38 14.22 1.06 -5.79
C GLY A 38 14.16 2.09 -6.93
N LEU A 39 13.06 2.84 -7.07
CA LEU A 39 12.87 3.88 -8.09
C LEU A 39 12.08 5.04 -7.48
N VAL A 40 12.48 6.28 -7.80
CA VAL A 40 11.74 7.49 -7.40
C VAL A 40 11.55 8.40 -8.59
N PHE A 41 10.29 8.72 -8.90
CA PHE A 41 9.93 9.71 -9.91
C PHE A 41 9.52 11.01 -9.24
N GLY A 42 10.08 12.13 -9.72
CA GLY A 42 9.58 13.47 -9.39
C GLY A 42 8.83 14.04 -10.58
N VAL A 43 7.69 14.68 -10.30
CA VAL A 43 6.86 15.35 -11.30
C VAL A 43 6.64 16.78 -10.85
N ARG A 44 7.08 17.73 -11.67
CA ARG A 44 6.86 19.14 -11.40
C ARG A 44 5.45 19.52 -11.88
N LEU A 45 4.62 20.08 -11.00
CA LEU A 45 3.32 20.63 -11.37
C LEU A 45 3.47 21.76 -12.39
N ALA A 46 2.44 21.98 -13.20
CA ALA A 46 2.36 23.13 -14.09
C ALA A 46 2.33 24.47 -13.31
N GLY A 47 2.65 25.56 -14.02
CA GLY A 47 2.64 26.91 -13.43
C GLY A 47 1.30 27.30 -12.77
N THR A 48 0.19 26.77 -13.28
CA THR A 48 -1.08 26.68 -12.53
C THR A 48 -1.18 25.26 -11.99
N ALA A 49 -1.04 25.10 -10.68
CA ALA A 49 -1.02 23.80 -10.03
C ALA A 49 -2.35 23.07 -10.26
N ASP A 50 -2.29 21.95 -10.98
CA ASP A 50 -3.39 21.01 -11.16
C ASP A 50 -2.88 19.60 -10.85
N VAL A 51 -3.14 19.18 -9.61
CA VAL A 51 -2.73 17.85 -9.13
C VAL A 51 -3.50 16.76 -9.87
N ALA A 52 -4.76 16.97 -10.23
CA ALA A 52 -5.57 15.98 -10.92
C ALA A 52 -5.04 15.69 -12.34
N ASP A 53 -4.72 16.74 -13.11
CA ASP A 53 -4.09 16.62 -14.42
C ASP A 53 -2.75 15.88 -14.32
N THR A 54 -1.93 16.24 -13.33
CA THR A 54 -0.62 15.59 -13.11
C THR A 54 -0.78 14.11 -12.77
N LEU A 55 -1.68 13.77 -11.85
CA LEU A 55 -1.94 12.39 -11.44
C LEU A 55 -2.46 11.54 -12.61
N SER A 56 -3.27 12.12 -13.50
CA SER A 56 -3.75 11.43 -14.71
C SER A 56 -2.62 11.06 -15.66
N LYS A 57 -1.60 11.92 -15.78
CA LYS A 57 -0.43 11.72 -16.67
C LYS A 57 0.55 10.69 -16.15
N ILE A 58 0.54 10.41 -14.85
CA ILE A 58 1.38 9.37 -14.24
C ILE A 58 0.63 8.06 -13.98
N ALA A 59 -0.62 7.96 -14.41
CA ALA A 59 -1.46 6.79 -14.17
C ALA A 59 -0.84 5.49 -14.69
N THR A 60 -0.01 5.56 -15.74
CA THR A 60 0.65 4.39 -16.35
C THR A 60 2.06 4.12 -15.83
N LEU A 61 2.58 4.92 -14.90
CA LEU A 61 3.91 4.67 -14.33
C LEU A 61 3.88 3.44 -13.41
N PRO A 62 4.96 2.63 -13.40
CA PRO A 62 5.08 1.48 -12.50
C PRO A 62 5.50 1.94 -11.09
N VAL A 63 4.58 2.62 -10.38
CA VAL A 63 4.81 3.14 -9.03
C VAL A 63 3.80 2.56 -8.06
N GLN A 64 4.28 2.17 -6.88
CA GLN A 64 3.43 1.61 -5.81
C GLN A 64 2.93 2.68 -4.83
N LEU A 65 3.65 3.79 -4.73
CA LEU A 65 3.41 4.84 -3.74
C LEU A 65 3.39 6.21 -4.43
N VAL A 66 2.44 7.04 -4.04
CA VAL A 66 2.26 8.40 -4.57
C VAL A 66 2.15 9.39 -3.42
N VAL A 67 2.86 10.50 -3.52
CA VAL A 67 2.90 11.57 -2.51
C VAL A 67 2.77 12.91 -3.21
N VAL A 68 2.03 13.84 -2.59
CA VAL A 68 2.08 15.27 -2.98
C VAL A 68 3.13 15.95 -2.12
N ALA A 69 4.22 16.39 -2.75
CA ALA A 69 5.39 16.90 -2.04
C ALA A 69 5.03 18.08 -1.11
N ASN A 70 5.50 18.00 0.14
CA ASN A 70 5.38 19.01 1.19
C ASN A 70 3.97 19.59 1.35
N THR A 71 2.97 18.73 1.26
CA THR A 71 1.55 19.12 1.32
C THR A 71 0.89 18.42 2.52
N PRO A 72 0.73 19.10 3.67
CA PRO A 72 0.06 18.52 4.81
C PRO A 72 -1.46 18.42 4.59
N LEU A 73 -2.06 17.44 5.23
CA LEU A 73 -3.50 17.31 5.39
C LEU A 73 -3.93 18.21 6.55
N GLU A 74 -4.56 19.33 6.22
CA GLU A 74 -5.07 20.30 7.18
C GLU A 74 -6.60 20.40 7.05
N PRO A 75 -7.31 20.70 8.15
CA PRO A 75 -8.74 20.97 8.08
C PRO A 75 -8.97 22.25 7.28
N GLY A 76 -9.99 22.27 6.42
CA GLY A 76 -10.35 23.50 5.72
C GLY A 76 -10.77 24.59 6.73
N THR A 77 -10.55 25.86 6.37
CA THR A 77 -10.88 27.00 7.24
C THR A 77 -12.32 26.91 7.75
N GLY A 78 -12.51 26.93 9.09
CA GLY A 78 -13.83 26.81 9.71
C GLY A 78 -14.44 25.40 9.76
N GLY A 79 -13.62 24.35 9.67
CA GLY A 79 -14.10 22.96 9.58
C GLY A 79 -14.51 22.57 8.15
N GLY A 80 -13.94 23.23 7.15
CA GLY A 80 -14.20 23.01 5.73
C GLY A 80 -13.53 21.76 5.16
N THR A 81 -13.64 21.59 3.84
CA THR A 81 -13.06 20.45 3.10
C THR A 81 -11.55 20.32 3.38
N PRO A 82 -11.04 19.11 3.70
CA PRO A 82 -9.61 18.87 3.89
C PRO A 82 -8.78 19.28 2.67
N THR A 83 -7.46 19.45 2.84
CA THR A 83 -6.52 19.82 1.76
C THR A 83 -6.87 19.17 0.42
N ALA A 84 -7.30 19.99 -0.55
CA ALA A 84 -7.91 19.51 -1.80
C ALA A 84 -6.98 18.60 -2.62
N ASP A 85 -5.68 18.85 -2.59
CA ASP A 85 -4.68 18.04 -3.28
C ASP A 85 -4.56 16.63 -2.69
N ILE A 86 -4.70 16.49 -1.37
CA ILE A 86 -4.69 15.19 -0.69
C ILE A 86 -5.99 14.43 -0.93
N VAL A 87 -7.13 15.13 -0.97
CA VAL A 87 -8.41 14.52 -1.39
C VAL A 87 -8.33 14.04 -2.85
N THR A 88 -7.68 14.79 -3.72
CA THR A 88 -7.44 14.42 -5.13
C THR A 88 -6.52 13.20 -5.22
N LEU A 89 -5.45 13.16 -4.43
CA LEU A 89 -4.59 11.97 -4.28
C LEU A 89 -5.41 10.75 -3.84
N ALA A 90 -6.22 10.88 -2.80
CA ALA A 90 -7.05 9.79 -2.29
C ALA A 90 -8.02 9.23 -3.35
N ASN A 91 -8.64 10.11 -4.14
CA ASN A 91 -9.48 9.68 -5.26
C ASN A 91 -8.67 8.99 -6.36
N HIS A 92 -7.47 9.47 -6.67
CA HIS A 92 -6.58 8.84 -7.65
C HIS A 92 -6.18 7.43 -7.24
N VAL A 93 -5.85 7.21 -5.97
CA VAL A 93 -5.39 5.91 -5.47
C VAL A 93 -6.54 4.97 -5.08
N LYS A 94 -7.79 5.43 -5.09
CA LYS A 94 -8.98 4.59 -4.89
C LYS A 94 -9.55 4.03 -6.20
N GLY A 95 -9.27 4.70 -7.32
CA GLY A 95 -9.87 4.42 -8.62
C GLY A 95 -9.59 2.99 -9.12
N PRO A 96 -10.39 2.46 -10.05
CA PRO A 96 -10.08 1.18 -10.66
C PRO A 96 -8.73 1.30 -11.36
N PHE A 97 -7.78 0.50 -10.91
CA PHE A 97 -6.48 0.43 -11.56
C PHE A 97 -6.55 -0.54 -12.72
N GLY A 98 -5.80 -0.23 -13.78
CA GLY A 98 -5.41 -1.28 -14.72
C GLY A 98 -4.62 -2.35 -13.98
N ASP A 99 -4.57 -3.54 -14.55
CA ASP A 99 -3.86 -4.67 -13.98
C ASP A 99 -2.39 -4.33 -13.67
N GLY A 100 -1.98 -4.45 -12.40
CA GLY A 100 -0.60 -4.17 -11.96
C GLY A 100 -0.30 -2.69 -11.77
N LEU A 101 -1.32 -1.83 -11.76
CA LEU A 101 -1.22 -0.38 -11.55
C LEU A 101 -1.78 0.05 -10.19
N GLU A 102 -2.08 -0.91 -9.31
CA GLU A 102 -2.47 -0.67 -7.93
C GLU A 102 -1.40 0.14 -7.18
N ARG A 103 -1.83 1.16 -6.44
CA ARG A 103 -0.94 2.07 -5.71
C ARG A 103 -1.59 2.59 -4.44
N MET A 104 -0.78 3.09 -3.53
CA MET A 104 -1.23 3.75 -2.30
C MET A 104 -0.75 5.21 -2.27
N GLY A 105 -1.55 6.08 -1.67
CA GLY A 105 -1.18 7.45 -1.35
C GLY A 105 -0.58 7.52 0.05
N VAL A 106 0.46 8.33 0.23
CA VAL A 106 0.99 8.65 1.56
C VAL A 106 0.85 10.15 1.78
N ALA A 107 0.28 10.53 2.91
CA ALA A 107 0.08 11.92 3.32
C ALA A 107 0.48 12.11 4.78
N MET A 108 0.87 13.33 5.13
CA MET A 108 1.18 13.72 6.51
C MET A 108 0.07 14.63 7.03
N LEU A 109 -0.23 14.58 8.33
CA LEU A 109 -1.09 15.57 8.97
C LEU A 109 -0.37 16.93 9.08
N GLY A 110 -1.07 17.98 9.50
CA GLY A 110 -0.42 19.21 9.92
C GLY A 110 0.60 18.97 11.04
N LYS A 111 1.66 19.79 11.10
CA LYS A 111 2.73 19.64 12.10
C LYS A 111 2.15 19.75 13.51
N GLY A 112 2.25 18.68 14.29
CA GLY A 112 1.74 18.59 15.65
C GLY A 112 0.27 18.21 15.75
N ASP A 113 -0.45 18.05 14.62
CA ASP A 113 -1.84 17.63 14.63
C ASP A 113 -1.97 16.16 15.07
N THR A 114 -3.04 15.91 15.81
CA THR A 114 -3.37 14.60 16.38
C THR A 114 -4.78 14.13 16.01
N ASP A 115 -5.54 14.97 15.30
CA ASP A 115 -6.95 14.73 15.03
C ASP A 115 -7.13 13.84 13.79
N ALA A 116 -7.48 12.57 14.04
CA ALA A 116 -7.79 11.62 12.97
C ALA A 116 -9.20 11.82 12.36
N SER A 117 -10.07 12.63 12.98
CA SER A 117 -11.45 12.83 12.50
C SER A 117 -11.53 13.54 11.14
N ILE A 118 -10.41 14.13 10.69
CA ILE A 118 -10.28 14.70 9.34
C ILE A 118 -10.33 13.63 8.23
N ILE A 119 -10.03 12.37 8.55
CA ILE A 119 -9.99 11.26 7.59
C ILE A 119 -11.41 10.75 7.34
N THR A 120 -12.10 11.41 6.41
CA THR A 120 -13.49 11.11 6.05
C THR A 120 -13.68 11.04 4.54
N GLY A 121 -14.82 10.49 4.11
CA GLY A 121 -15.16 10.44 2.68
C GLY A 121 -14.13 9.66 1.86
N ALA A 122 -13.53 10.33 0.85
CA ALA A 122 -12.51 9.71 0.00
C ALA A 122 -11.21 9.39 0.75
N LEU A 123 -10.90 10.12 1.83
CA LEU A 123 -9.68 9.94 2.62
C LEU A 123 -9.73 8.63 3.43
N ASN A 124 -10.92 8.16 3.77
CA ASN A 124 -11.13 6.87 4.43
C ASN A 124 -10.99 5.74 3.39
N SER A 125 -9.77 5.21 3.27
CA SER A 125 -9.42 4.21 2.27
C SER A 125 -8.22 3.38 2.72
N ASP A 126 -8.24 2.09 2.37
CA ASP A 126 -7.11 1.18 2.52
C ASP A 126 -5.96 1.49 1.56
N ARG A 127 -6.20 2.42 0.61
CA ARG A 127 -5.21 2.94 -0.34
C ARG A 127 -4.54 4.21 0.14
N MET A 128 -4.85 4.71 1.33
CA MET A 128 -4.19 5.88 1.92
C MET A 128 -3.39 5.49 3.16
N VAL A 129 -2.32 6.22 3.41
CA VAL A 129 -1.51 6.14 4.63
C VAL A 129 -1.33 7.55 5.17
N TYR A 130 -1.68 7.74 6.44
CA TYR A 130 -1.56 9.02 7.13
C TYR A 130 -0.52 8.94 8.24
N VAL A 131 0.25 10.01 8.41
CA VAL A 131 1.28 10.09 9.44
C VAL A 131 1.21 11.39 10.22
N ALA A 132 1.01 11.28 11.52
CA ALA A 132 1.16 12.37 12.48
C ALA A 132 2.65 12.57 12.81
N HIS A 133 3.10 13.83 12.81
CA HIS A 133 4.49 14.20 13.05
C HIS A 133 4.64 15.55 13.75
N LYS A 134 5.85 15.82 14.28
CA LYS A 134 6.29 17.14 14.75
C LYS A 134 7.55 17.62 14.00
N SER A 135 7.83 17.03 12.84
CA SER A 135 8.95 17.39 11.96
C SER A 135 8.69 18.66 11.15
N ASP A 136 9.76 19.35 10.74
CA ASP A 136 9.76 20.41 9.72
C ASP A 136 10.01 19.87 8.30
N GLU A 137 10.23 18.57 8.16
CA GLU A 137 10.50 17.90 6.89
C GLU A 137 9.23 17.29 6.28
N ASP A 138 9.28 16.92 5.01
CA ASP A 138 8.20 16.21 4.32
C ASP A 138 8.15 14.73 4.78
N VAL A 139 7.46 14.50 5.90
CA VAL A 139 7.31 13.17 6.49
C VAL A 139 6.57 12.22 5.56
N ALA A 140 5.64 12.70 4.74
CA ALA A 140 4.94 11.84 3.79
C ALA A 140 5.92 11.23 2.78
N ALA A 141 6.85 12.03 2.25
CA ALA A 141 7.90 11.54 1.35
C ALA A 141 8.89 10.59 2.05
N ALA A 142 9.33 10.92 3.27
CA ALA A 142 10.21 10.05 4.05
C ALA A 142 9.56 8.69 4.36
N VAL A 143 8.29 8.71 4.77
CA VAL A 143 7.56 7.48 5.07
C VAL A 143 7.35 6.69 3.79
N ALA A 144 6.92 7.31 2.69
CA ALA A 144 6.79 6.61 1.41
C ALA A 144 8.10 5.96 0.96
N GLY A 145 9.25 6.64 1.12
CA GLY A 145 10.56 6.05 0.88
C GLY A 145 10.83 4.83 1.77
N THR A 146 10.48 4.92 3.05
CA THR A 146 10.61 3.81 4.03
C THR A 146 9.74 2.63 3.62
N ILE A 147 8.45 2.85 3.30
CA ILE A 147 7.54 1.80 2.82
C ILE A 147 8.13 1.13 1.59
N GLY A 148 8.56 1.93 0.61
CA GLY A 148 9.07 1.45 -0.67
C GLY A 148 10.40 0.70 -0.58
N GLY A 149 11.16 0.87 0.50
CA GLY A 149 12.42 0.13 0.72
C GLY A 149 12.26 -1.24 1.35
N TYR A 150 11.13 -1.52 2.02
CA TYR A 150 10.84 -2.83 2.58
C TYR A 150 9.96 -3.67 1.66
N ASP A 151 10.16 -4.99 1.68
CA ASP A 151 9.32 -5.94 0.96
C ASP A 151 7.84 -5.83 1.39
N PRO A 152 6.89 -6.11 0.48
CA PRO A 152 5.46 -5.92 0.71
C PRO A 152 4.89 -6.56 1.99
N HIS A 153 5.41 -7.72 2.39
CA HIS A 153 4.93 -8.50 3.53
C HIS A 153 5.57 -8.10 4.87
N ILE A 154 6.52 -7.17 4.85
CA ILE A 154 7.18 -6.69 6.07
C ILE A 154 6.33 -5.61 6.71
N SER A 155 5.89 -5.84 7.96
CA SER A 155 5.20 -4.83 8.75
C SER A 155 6.04 -3.56 8.91
N LEU A 156 5.36 -2.42 8.86
CA LEU A 156 6.00 -1.11 9.04
C LEU A 156 6.10 -0.66 10.49
N LEU A 157 5.57 -1.46 11.41
CA LEU A 157 5.72 -1.21 12.84
C LEU A 157 7.21 -1.13 13.20
N LEU A 158 7.57 -0.04 13.86
CA LEU A 158 8.93 0.26 14.32
C LEU A 158 10.00 0.26 13.21
N LYS A 159 9.61 0.55 11.96
CA LYS A 159 10.58 0.83 10.89
C LYS A 159 11.09 2.26 11.02
N LYS A 160 12.39 2.42 10.86
CA LYS A 160 13.07 3.71 11.01
C LYS A 160 12.69 4.63 9.86
N VAL A 161 12.40 5.89 10.18
CA VAL A 161 12.16 6.97 9.22
C VAL A 161 13.25 8.01 9.42
N GLY A 162 14.00 8.31 8.36
CA GLY A 162 15.13 9.23 8.36
C GLY A 162 14.68 10.69 8.36
N VAL A 163 14.04 11.13 9.44
CA VAL A 163 13.62 12.52 9.71
C VAL A 163 13.89 12.91 11.15
N SER A 164 13.89 14.20 11.44
CA SER A 164 13.83 14.73 12.81
C SER A 164 12.40 15.04 13.20
N SER A 165 11.89 14.43 14.27
CA SER A 165 10.56 14.73 14.82
C SER A 165 10.63 14.73 16.34
N ALA A 166 10.08 15.77 16.97
CA ALA A 166 9.87 15.78 18.41
C ALA A 166 8.89 14.66 18.82
N PRO A 167 9.03 14.08 20.04
CA PRO A 167 8.12 13.05 20.51
C PRO A 167 6.71 13.61 20.79
N PHE A 168 5.71 12.75 20.58
CA PHE A 168 4.37 12.96 21.11
C PHE A 168 4.32 12.62 22.61
N THR A 169 3.52 13.36 23.35
CA THR A 169 3.16 13.06 24.74
C THR A 169 2.22 11.85 24.79
N ALA A 170 2.11 11.20 25.95
CA ALA A 170 1.20 10.07 26.13
C ALA A 170 -0.27 10.43 25.80
N GLN A 171 -0.69 11.65 26.14
CA GLN A 171 -2.06 12.12 25.85
C GLN A 171 -2.28 12.31 24.34
N GLU A 172 -1.31 12.86 23.62
CA GLU A 172 -1.38 13.00 22.16
C GLU A 172 -1.42 11.63 21.47
N LEU A 173 -0.62 10.67 21.94
CA LEU A 173 -0.65 9.30 21.43
C LEU A 173 -2.01 8.62 21.68
N PHE A 174 -2.63 8.86 22.83
CA PHE A 174 -3.98 8.39 23.11
C PHE A 174 -5.00 9.01 22.15
N THR A 175 -4.85 10.29 21.80
CA THR A 175 -5.72 10.94 20.81
C THR A 175 -5.52 10.36 19.40
N ILE A 176 -4.29 10.10 18.98
CA ILE A 176 -3.99 9.55 17.65
C ILE A 176 -4.44 8.08 17.54
N ASN A 177 -4.06 7.24 18.50
CA ASN A 177 -4.28 5.81 18.43
C ASN A 177 -5.65 5.38 18.98
N GLY A 178 -6.24 6.18 19.86
CA GLY A 178 -7.38 5.77 20.69
C GLY A 178 -6.96 4.96 21.91
N SER A 179 -7.95 4.57 22.70
CA SER A 179 -7.76 3.73 23.88
C SER A 179 -7.52 2.29 23.48
N GLU A 180 -6.44 1.69 23.98
CA GLU A 180 -6.17 0.26 23.91
C GLU A 180 -6.23 -0.32 25.34
N GLY A 181 -7.05 -1.35 25.54
CA GLY A 181 -6.99 -2.23 26.71
C GLY A 181 -6.11 -3.45 26.44
N GLU A 182 -5.70 -4.15 27.50
CA GLU A 182 -4.84 -5.34 27.43
C GLU A 182 -5.40 -6.48 26.54
N SER A 183 -6.71 -6.48 26.30
CA SER A 183 -7.44 -7.50 25.52
C SER A 183 -8.25 -6.93 24.35
N SER A 184 -8.18 -5.63 24.08
CA SER A 184 -8.90 -5.04 22.95
C SER A 184 -8.07 -5.13 21.67
N PRO A 185 -8.69 -5.36 20.50
CA PRO A 185 -8.00 -5.14 19.24
C PRO A 185 -7.52 -3.67 19.17
N PRO A 186 -6.51 -3.36 18.35
CA PRO A 186 -5.95 -2.02 18.30
C PRO A 186 -7.02 -0.98 18.01
N GLY A 187 -7.15 0.00 18.91
CA GLY A 187 -8.12 1.10 18.79
C GLY A 187 -7.88 1.94 17.54
N GLY A 188 -6.64 1.87 17.01
CA GLY A 188 -6.05 2.64 15.92
C GLY A 188 -7.02 3.43 15.08
N GLN A 189 -6.98 4.76 15.20
CA GLN A 189 -7.78 5.70 14.41
C GLN A 189 -7.21 5.91 12.99
N ASN A 190 -6.52 4.90 12.45
CA ASN A 190 -6.08 4.85 11.05
C ASN A 190 -5.07 5.94 10.67
N VAL A 191 -4.32 6.40 11.69
CA VAL A 191 -3.21 7.34 11.59
C VAL A 191 -1.99 6.70 12.22
N ASN A 192 -0.89 6.67 11.48
CA ASN A 192 0.42 6.31 12.02
C ASN A 192 1.04 7.52 12.69
N TRP A 193 2.00 7.32 13.58
CA TRP A 193 2.71 8.44 14.21
C TRP A 193 4.19 8.14 14.28
N LEU A 194 5.00 9.20 14.35
CA LEU A 194 6.43 9.08 14.57
C LEU A 194 6.74 8.96 16.07
N VAL A 195 7.54 7.96 16.42
CA VAL A 195 8.01 7.69 17.80
C VAL A 195 9.53 7.65 17.86
N ASN A 196 10.07 7.97 19.03
CA ASN A 196 11.47 7.70 19.37
C ASN A 196 11.49 6.86 20.67
N PRO A 197 11.37 5.53 20.56
CA PRO A 197 11.24 4.66 21.73
C PRO A 197 12.57 4.55 22.48
N ALA A 198 12.56 4.83 23.78
CA ALA A 198 13.76 4.76 24.63
C ALA A 198 14.39 3.35 24.72
N LEU A 199 13.62 2.30 24.41
CA LEU A 199 14.06 0.91 24.46
C LEU A 199 14.74 0.43 23.18
N ILE A 200 14.83 1.25 22.13
CA ILE A 200 15.56 0.91 20.90
C ILE A 200 16.92 1.63 20.92
N PRO A 201 18.04 0.90 21.07
CA PRO A 201 19.37 1.49 21.06
C PRO A 201 19.68 2.18 19.73
N GLY A 202 20.48 3.25 19.78
CA GLY A 202 21.00 3.94 18.60
C GLY A 202 20.32 5.26 18.24
N GLU A 203 19.26 5.65 18.98
CA GLU A 203 18.42 6.84 18.78
C GLU A 203 17.85 6.96 17.35
N GLY A 204 16.55 7.23 17.24
CA GLY A 204 15.95 7.36 15.92
C GLY A 204 14.47 7.64 15.95
N VAL A 205 13.96 8.07 14.81
CA VAL A 205 12.53 8.21 14.60
C VAL A 205 12.03 6.97 13.88
N TYR A 206 10.94 6.41 14.37
CA TYR A 206 10.35 5.16 13.88
C TYR A 206 8.85 5.35 13.68
N LEU A 207 8.26 4.55 12.79
CA LEU A 207 6.81 4.44 12.70
C LEU A 207 6.25 3.70 13.92
N GLY A 208 5.30 4.33 14.60
CA GLY A 208 4.64 3.79 15.77
C GLY A 208 3.66 2.66 15.43
N GLU A 209 3.13 2.64 14.22
CA GLU A 209 2.21 1.63 13.69
C GLU A 209 2.37 1.46 12.16
N GLY A 210 1.61 0.53 11.58
CA GLY A 210 1.56 0.27 10.14
C GLY A 210 0.14 0.31 9.55
N TYR A 211 -0.70 1.24 10.00
CA TYR A 211 -2.10 1.37 9.58
C TYR A 211 -2.26 1.99 8.18
N THR A 212 -3.29 1.55 7.48
CA THR A 212 -3.89 2.30 6.37
C THR A 212 -4.87 3.35 6.91
N GLY A 213 -5.41 4.19 6.04
CA GLY A 213 -6.44 5.18 6.35
C GLY A 213 -7.86 4.63 6.44
N ALA A 214 -8.03 3.31 6.41
CA ALA A 214 -9.34 2.66 6.35
C ALA A 214 -9.92 2.39 7.74
N SER A 215 -11.20 2.72 7.96
CA SER A 215 -11.88 2.48 9.23
C SER A 215 -13.01 1.45 9.18
N GLY A 216 -13.30 0.88 8.00
CA GLY A 216 -14.37 -0.11 7.84
C GLY A 216 -14.01 -1.49 8.40
N THR A 217 -15.02 -2.25 8.82
CA THR A 217 -14.86 -3.60 9.39
C THR A 217 -14.41 -4.65 8.37
N THR A 218 -14.58 -4.37 7.08
CA THR A 218 -14.13 -5.21 5.95
C THR A 218 -12.84 -4.69 5.32
N ASP A 219 -12.34 -3.54 5.76
CA ASP A 219 -11.20 -2.89 5.14
C ASP A 219 -9.89 -3.47 5.65
N LYS A 220 -8.86 -3.34 4.82
CA LYS A 220 -7.51 -3.83 5.14
C LYS A 220 -6.83 -2.79 6.02
N LYS A 221 -6.83 -3.03 7.33
CA LYS A 221 -6.29 -2.10 8.33
C LYS A 221 -4.78 -1.84 8.20
N TYR A 222 -4.00 -2.77 7.66
CA TYR A 222 -2.54 -2.68 7.66
C TYR A 222 -1.92 -2.57 6.27
N ILE A 223 -0.86 -1.79 6.18
CA ILE A 223 -0.14 -1.47 4.94
C ILE A 223 0.46 -2.72 4.29
N ASP A 224 1.07 -3.59 5.10
CA ASP A 224 1.68 -4.84 4.64
C ASP A 224 0.66 -5.79 4.00
N ILE A 225 -0.55 -5.87 4.54
CA ILE A 225 -1.65 -6.65 3.97
C ILE A 225 -2.01 -6.15 2.57
N VAL A 226 -2.21 -4.83 2.42
CA VAL A 226 -2.58 -4.23 1.13
C VAL A 226 -1.47 -4.47 0.11
N ARG A 227 -0.22 -4.17 0.49
CA ARG A 227 0.94 -4.32 -0.40
C ARG A 227 1.18 -5.78 -0.79
N THR A 228 1.02 -6.72 0.13
CA THR A 228 1.18 -8.16 -0.16
C THR A 228 0.14 -8.65 -1.15
N LEU A 229 -1.12 -8.23 -0.98
CA LEU A 229 -2.17 -8.60 -1.93
C LEU A 229 -1.94 -8.00 -3.32
N ASP A 230 -1.48 -6.75 -3.39
CA ASP A 230 -1.11 -6.13 -4.67
C ASP A 230 0.08 -6.86 -5.33
N ASP A 231 1.13 -7.20 -4.56
CA ASP A 231 2.30 -7.93 -5.07
C ASP A 231 1.92 -9.33 -5.59
N ILE A 232 1.10 -10.07 -4.85
CA ILE A 232 0.61 -11.39 -5.29
C ILE A 232 -0.25 -11.25 -6.54
N THR A 233 -1.15 -10.28 -6.57
CA THR A 233 -2.00 -10.01 -7.74
C THR A 233 -1.15 -9.69 -8.97
N TYR A 234 -0.14 -8.83 -8.80
CA TYR A 234 0.80 -8.49 -9.86
C TYR A 234 1.57 -9.72 -10.35
N ARG A 235 2.16 -10.53 -9.45
CA ARG A 235 2.93 -11.72 -9.83
C ARG A 235 2.09 -12.76 -10.56
N LEU A 236 0.86 -13.01 -10.10
CA LEU A 236 -0.07 -13.92 -10.75
C LEU A 236 -0.44 -13.41 -12.15
N LYS A 237 -0.80 -12.13 -12.29
CA LYS A 237 -1.13 -11.57 -13.61
C LYS A 237 0.09 -11.62 -14.54
N ALA A 238 1.26 -11.22 -14.05
CA ALA A 238 2.51 -11.21 -14.82
C ALA A 238 2.92 -12.61 -15.29
N SER A 239 2.77 -13.65 -14.46
CA SER A 239 3.06 -15.03 -14.87
C SER A 239 2.11 -15.53 -15.95
N LEU A 240 0.84 -15.11 -15.88
CA LEU A 240 -0.21 -15.57 -16.80
C LEU A 240 -0.20 -14.85 -18.15
N ILE A 241 0.46 -13.69 -18.28
CA ILE A 241 0.56 -12.95 -19.55
C ILE A 241 1.16 -13.83 -20.66
N ALA A 242 2.17 -14.63 -20.36
CA ALA A 242 2.81 -15.52 -21.33
C ALA A 242 1.86 -16.63 -21.81
N SER A 243 0.91 -17.02 -20.97
CA SER A 243 -0.01 -18.13 -21.20
C SER A 243 -1.25 -17.74 -22.02
N ILE A 244 -1.48 -16.43 -22.19
CA ILE A 244 -2.59 -15.90 -23.00
C ILE A 244 -2.39 -16.28 -24.47
N GLY A 245 -3.34 -17.04 -25.01
CA GLY A 245 -3.33 -17.50 -26.40
C GLY A 245 -2.63 -18.84 -26.63
N GLU A 246 -1.82 -19.31 -25.67
CA GLU A 246 -1.17 -20.62 -25.72
C GLU A 246 -2.04 -21.71 -25.07
N LEU A 247 -2.62 -21.42 -23.90
CA LEU A 247 -3.44 -22.37 -23.18
C LEU A 247 -4.80 -22.60 -23.88
N ARG A 248 -5.19 -23.86 -23.97
CA ARG A 248 -6.50 -24.27 -24.49
C ARG A 248 -7.50 -24.42 -23.34
N ILE A 249 -8.76 -24.04 -23.57
CA ILE A 249 -9.87 -24.35 -22.65
C ILE A 249 -10.22 -25.85 -22.77
N SER A 250 -9.37 -26.64 -22.13
CA SER A 250 -9.41 -28.09 -22.01
C SER A 250 -9.01 -28.47 -20.58
N ARG A 251 -9.27 -29.72 -20.19
CA ARG A 251 -8.87 -30.23 -18.87
C ARG A 251 -7.36 -30.06 -18.62
N THR A 252 -6.52 -30.36 -19.63
CA THR A 252 -5.07 -30.22 -19.50
C THR A 252 -4.61 -28.77 -19.46
N GLY A 253 -5.16 -27.90 -20.31
CA GLY A 253 -4.79 -26.48 -20.34
C GLY A 253 -5.21 -25.74 -19.08
N LEU A 254 -6.40 -26.04 -18.53
CA LEU A 254 -6.84 -25.43 -17.26
C LEU A 254 -6.11 -26.00 -16.03
N ARG A 255 -5.61 -27.25 -16.09
CA ARG A 255 -4.70 -27.77 -15.06
C ARG A 255 -3.32 -27.13 -15.14
N ALA A 256 -2.82 -26.86 -16.35
CA ALA A 256 -1.59 -26.09 -16.52
C ALA A 256 -1.75 -24.67 -15.98
N LEU A 257 -2.87 -24.00 -16.26
CA LEU A 257 -3.22 -22.69 -15.67
C LEU A 257 -3.16 -22.72 -14.15
N ALA A 258 -3.83 -23.68 -13.51
CA ALA A 258 -3.79 -23.82 -12.06
C ALA A 258 -2.34 -24.05 -11.55
N GLY A 259 -1.60 -24.96 -12.19
CA GLY A 259 -0.20 -25.24 -11.84
C GLY A 259 0.73 -24.03 -11.98
N GLU A 260 0.52 -23.16 -12.96
CA GLU A 260 1.28 -21.91 -13.10
C GLU A 260 0.99 -20.93 -11.95
N MET A 261 -0.29 -20.80 -11.55
CA MET A 261 -0.67 -19.97 -10.40
C MET A 261 -0.10 -20.53 -9.09
N GLU A 262 -0.17 -21.85 -8.90
CA GLU A 262 0.43 -22.53 -7.75
C GLU A 262 1.95 -22.34 -7.72
N ALA A 263 2.62 -22.36 -8.87
CA ALA A 263 4.06 -22.11 -8.96
C ALA A 263 4.47 -20.70 -8.50
N VAL A 264 3.56 -19.71 -8.58
CA VAL A 264 3.76 -18.36 -8.04
C VAL A 264 3.51 -18.31 -6.52
N LEU A 265 2.46 -18.99 -6.04
CA LEU A 265 2.03 -18.92 -4.63
C LEU A 265 2.85 -19.82 -3.71
N GLU A 266 3.29 -20.98 -4.19
CA GLU A 266 4.00 -21.97 -3.38
C GLU A 266 5.32 -21.46 -2.77
N PRO A 267 6.16 -20.68 -3.46
CA PRO A 267 7.32 -20.04 -2.84
C PRO A 267 6.96 -19.12 -1.67
N LEU A 268 5.87 -18.35 -1.78
CA LEU A 268 5.40 -17.44 -0.73
C LEU A 268 4.90 -18.20 0.50
N ARG A 269 4.27 -19.36 0.28
CA ARG A 269 3.87 -20.27 1.37
C ARG A 269 5.08 -20.85 2.09
N ARG A 270 6.10 -21.29 1.34
CA ARG A 270 7.33 -21.85 1.91
C ARG A 270 8.16 -20.81 2.67
N SER A 271 8.07 -19.55 2.28
CA SER A 271 8.69 -18.44 3.01
C SER A 271 7.80 -17.87 4.13
N GLU A 272 6.69 -18.53 4.45
CA GLU A 272 5.76 -18.15 5.53
C GLU A 272 5.17 -16.73 5.38
N VAL A 273 5.10 -16.22 4.15
CA VAL A 273 4.41 -14.97 3.84
C VAL A 273 2.90 -15.19 3.82
N ILE A 274 2.48 -16.36 3.35
CA ILE A 274 1.10 -16.83 3.38
C ILE A 274 1.07 -18.20 4.07
N ASP A 275 0.05 -18.48 4.86
CA ASP A 275 -0.11 -19.78 5.52
C ASP A 275 -0.58 -20.84 4.53
N ASP A 276 -1.53 -20.46 3.68
CA ASP A 276 -2.23 -21.36 2.78
C ASP A 276 -2.81 -20.61 1.57
N TYR A 277 -3.09 -21.35 0.50
CA TYR A 277 -3.79 -20.84 -0.67
C TYR A 277 -4.67 -21.91 -1.32
N LEU A 278 -5.69 -21.46 -2.04
CA LEU A 278 -6.55 -22.31 -2.85
C LEU A 278 -6.78 -21.68 -4.20
N VAL A 279 -6.43 -22.40 -5.27
CA VAL A 279 -6.73 -22.02 -6.65
C VAL A 279 -7.89 -22.85 -7.16
N VAL A 280 -8.98 -22.19 -7.56
CA VAL A 280 -10.18 -22.83 -8.12
C VAL A 280 -10.42 -22.28 -9.52
N VAL A 281 -10.43 -23.17 -10.51
CA VAL A 281 -10.88 -22.85 -11.88
C VAL A 281 -12.25 -23.51 -12.07
N PRO A 282 -13.38 -22.76 -11.99
CA PRO A 282 -14.71 -23.37 -12.00
C PRO A 282 -14.97 -24.24 -13.23
N VAL A 283 -14.51 -23.82 -14.41
CA VAL A 283 -14.66 -24.59 -15.65
C VAL A 283 -13.87 -25.92 -15.60
N LEU A 284 -12.72 -25.96 -14.92
CA LEU A 284 -11.98 -27.21 -14.71
C LEU A 284 -12.78 -28.18 -13.82
N ALA A 285 -13.41 -27.67 -12.76
CA ALA A 285 -14.26 -28.50 -11.91
C ALA A 285 -15.41 -29.15 -12.70
N LEU A 286 -15.98 -28.45 -13.70
CA LEU A 286 -16.97 -29.01 -14.61
C LEU A 286 -16.38 -30.13 -15.49
N PHE A 287 -15.15 -29.95 -15.99
CA PHE A 287 -14.47 -31.00 -16.76
C PHE A 287 -14.20 -32.26 -15.93
N ASP A 288 -13.94 -32.13 -14.63
CA ASP A 288 -13.62 -33.25 -13.75
C ASP A 288 -14.85 -34.00 -13.21
N LYS A 289 -16.08 -33.52 -13.47
CA LYS A 289 -17.32 -34.23 -13.13
C LYS A 289 -17.41 -35.58 -13.87
N PRO A 290 -17.72 -36.69 -13.18
CA PRO A 290 -17.90 -38.00 -13.83
C PRO A 290 -19.08 -38.04 -14.80
N GLN A 291 -20.16 -37.33 -14.49
CA GLN A 291 -21.37 -37.18 -15.31
C GLN A 291 -21.78 -35.71 -15.34
N PRO A 292 -21.25 -34.91 -16.29
CA PRO A 292 -21.65 -33.51 -16.44
C PRO A 292 -23.11 -33.42 -16.91
N THR A 293 -23.87 -32.48 -16.35
CA THR A 293 -25.25 -32.22 -16.79
C THR A 293 -25.26 -31.47 -18.14
N PRO A 294 -26.41 -31.39 -18.84
CA PRO A 294 -26.53 -30.55 -20.02
C PRO A 294 -26.12 -29.09 -19.78
N GLU A 295 -26.46 -28.53 -18.61
CA GLU A 295 -26.08 -27.17 -18.22
C GLU A 295 -24.56 -27.03 -18.03
N ASP A 296 -23.89 -28.04 -17.46
CA ASP A 296 -22.43 -28.06 -17.33
C ASP A 296 -21.74 -28.01 -18.70
N LEU A 297 -22.27 -28.77 -19.68
CA LEU A 297 -21.76 -28.79 -21.04
C LEU A 297 -21.98 -27.46 -21.76
N GLU A 298 -23.10 -26.78 -21.50
CA GLU A 298 -23.36 -25.43 -22.01
C GLU A 298 -22.37 -24.40 -21.45
N LEU A 299 -22.06 -24.46 -20.15
CA LEU A 299 -21.06 -23.59 -19.53
C LEU A 299 -19.66 -23.83 -20.10
N ILE A 300 -19.26 -25.09 -20.32
CA ILE A 300 -18.00 -25.44 -20.98
C ILE A 300 -17.98 -24.91 -22.42
N ALA A 301 -19.06 -25.09 -23.17
CA ALA A 301 -19.17 -24.61 -24.55
C ALA A 301 -19.13 -23.08 -24.61
N LYS A 302 -19.78 -22.39 -23.66
CA LYS A 302 -19.74 -20.94 -23.51
C LYS A 302 -18.31 -20.46 -23.27
N ALA A 303 -17.62 -21.03 -22.27
CA ALA A 303 -16.23 -20.69 -21.97
C ALA A 303 -15.33 -20.84 -23.22
N ARG A 304 -15.49 -21.93 -23.99
CA ARG A 304 -14.75 -22.14 -25.25
C ARG A 304 -15.06 -21.12 -26.34
N ARG A 305 -16.34 -20.75 -26.52
CA ARG A 305 -16.77 -19.77 -27.52
C ARG A 305 -16.27 -18.37 -27.17
N GLU A 306 -16.41 -17.98 -25.90
CA GLU A 306 -16.01 -16.67 -25.39
C GLU A 306 -14.49 -16.58 -25.16
N ARG A 307 -13.79 -17.73 -25.17
CA ARG A 307 -12.36 -17.85 -24.87
C ARG A 307 -12.01 -17.25 -23.51
N PHE A 308 -12.93 -17.41 -22.56
CA PHE A 308 -12.85 -16.84 -21.24
C PHE A 308 -12.90 -17.96 -20.19
N ALA A 309 -11.93 -17.97 -19.28
CA ALA A 309 -11.89 -18.85 -18.13
C ALA A 309 -11.55 -18.01 -16.91
N GLU A 310 -12.39 -18.08 -15.89
CA GLU A 310 -12.15 -17.44 -14.61
C GLU A 310 -11.36 -18.38 -13.70
N ALA A 311 -10.40 -17.81 -12.98
CA ALA A 311 -9.69 -18.48 -11.90
C ALA A 311 -9.88 -17.67 -10.61
N MET A 312 -10.30 -18.34 -9.55
CA MET A 312 -10.48 -17.76 -8.23
C MET A 312 -9.31 -18.19 -7.34
N VAL A 313 -8.66 -17.23 -6.70
CA VAL A 313 -7.59 -17.50 -5.75
C VAL A 313 -8.03 -17.02 -4.39
N ARG A 314 -7.96 -17.91 -3.40
CA ARG A 314 -8.10 -17.57 -1.99
C ARG A 314 -6.74 -17.72 -1.32
N ILE A 315 -6.40 -16.76 -0.47
CA ILE A 315 -5.12 -16.70 0.24
C ILE A 315 -5.41 -16.53 1.73
N THR A 316 -4.68 -17.26 2.55
CA THR A 316 -4.64 -17.06 4.01
C THR A 316 -3.33 -16.36 4.35
N TYR A 317 -3.41 -15.10 4.77
CA TYR A 317 -2.23 -14.30 5.12
C TYR A 317 -1.72 -14.68 6.51
N ALA A 318 -0.41 -14.91 6.66
CA ALA A 318 0.21 -15.34 7.91
C ALA A 318 0.20 -14.25 8.99
N GLY A 319 0.12 -12.97 8.59
CA GLY A 319 0.06 -11.83 9.53
C GLY A 319 1.39 -11.56 10.24
N ALA A 320 1.79 -10.30 10.31
CA ALA A 320 2.91 -9.92 11.17
C ALA A 320 2.46 -9.80 12.63
N ILE A 321 3.31 -10.19 13.58
CA ILE A 321 3.07 -9.97 15.01
C ILE A 321 3.23 -8.47 15.31
N HIS A 322 2.15 -7.81 15.75
CA HIS A 322 2.16 -6.38 16.13
C HIS A 322 2.21 -6.13 17.64
N ARG A 323 1.86 -7.12 18.45
CA ARG A 323 1.84 -7.04 19.91
C ARG A 323 2.27 -8.38 20.51
N LEU A 324 3.00 -8.31 21.61
CA LEU A 324 3.45 -9.47 22.38
C LEU A 324 3.24 -9.16 23.87
N THR A 325 2.39 -9.92 24.54
CA THR A 325 2.21 -9.83 25.99
C THR A 325 3.04 -10.91 26.67
N ILE A 326 4.02 -10.51 27.48
CA ILE A 326 4.86 -11.43 28.26
C ILE A 326 4.51 -11.27 29.73
N ASN A 327 3.87 -12.29 30.32
CA ASN A 327 3.63 -12.34 31.75
C ASN A 327 4.78 -13.08 32.43
N LEU A 328 5.59 -12.35 33.21
CA LEU A 328 6.65 -12.92 34.02
C LEU A 328 6.09 -13.31 35.39
N THR A 329 6.03 -14.62 35.66
CA THR A 329 5.72 -15.15 36.99
C THR A 329 6.99 -15.66 37.64
N PHE A 330 7.26 -15.21 38.86
CA PHE A 330 8.30 -15.80 39.70
C PHE A 330 7.70 -16.97 40.48
N GLU A 331 8.31 -18.15 40.35
CA GLU A 331 8.10 -19.30 41.24
C GLU A 331 9.22 -19.36 42.30
#